data_AF-S5U4C6-F1
#
_entry.id   AF-S5U4C6-F1
#
_cell.length_a   1.000
_cell.length_b   1.000
_cell.length_c   1.000
_cell.angle_alpha   90.00
_cell.angle_beta   90.00
_cell.angle_gamma   90.00
#
_symmetry.space_group_name_H-M   'P 1'
#
loop_
_entity.id
_entity.type
_entity.pdbx_description
1 polymer ?
#
loop_
_entity_poly.entity_id
_entity_poly.type
_entity_poly.pdbx_seq_one_letter_code
_entity_poly.pdbx_strand_id
1 'polypeptide(L)'
;MTNNIKLIKEINTFVSKLNMTPLIKDRLTLVLMRYEYCRENKLNSYDYILEDINKKDFNSHLVGFIDGDGCMKTGKRLGPRKGIYRIVPNIIIKIIAKDYMYLNLIIREVFPFSKKKTYANGGENTLTLSMSSKEDVKLIMDIIDENNGFLSQKRSRTYENFKELVNYVNTTQYGISHDEIWLNKGMEIWSKELELENRETKEKELDYINKNININKIMGFIEAEGSLVLHHNNTKNNIWISFEITQNTENDLILHGILNYINNLNDKSLVKENIELESKGIVYDKGKSRKNQLSRISITNNEYLYYKIIPMLLSTNMYTKMQINLVYFILGVVICKDLKNIPECRELYLKIKESINTNTEKLLDLNEILLILNKYL
;
A
#
# COMPACT_ATOMS: atom_id res chain seq x y z
N MET A 1 26.87 -10.55 -19.60
CA MET A 1 26.48 -11.85 -19.00
C MET A 1 27.24 -12.17 -17.71
N THR A 2 28.54 -11.88 -17.60
CA THR A 2 29.37 -12.16 -16.41
C THR A 2 28.95 -11.42 -15.12
N ASN A 3 28.51 -10.17 -15.20
CA ASN A 3 28.05 -9.41 -14.02
C ASN A 3 26.79 -10.00 -13.36
N ASN A 4 25.90 -10.58 -14.16
CA ASN A 4 24.65 -11.16 -13.66
C ASN A 4 24.91 -12.46 -12.88
N ILE A 5 25.87 -13.28 -13.34
CA ILE A 5 26.28 -14.51 -12.63
C ILE A 5 26.89 -14.19 -11.26
N LYS A 6 27.74 -13.16 -11.18
CA LYS A 6 28.36 -12.75 -9.91
C LYS A 6 27.31 -12.26 -8.92
N LEU A 7 26.40 -11.38 -9.35
CA LEU A 7 25.33 -10.89 -8.47
C LEU A 7 24.43 -12.02 -7.97
N ILE A 8 23.99 -12.94 -8.85
CA ILE A 8 23.16 -14.08 -8.44
C ILE A 8 23.87 -14.91 -7.37
N LYS A 9 25.19 -15.11 -7.50
CA LYS A 9 25.98 -15.82 -6.50
C LYS A 9 25.98 -15.08 -5.15
N GLU A 10 26.15 -13.76 -5.16
CA GLU A 10 26.11 -12.95 -3.94
C GLU A 10 24.73 -12.94 -3.28
N ILE A 11 23.66 -12.85 -4.07
CA ILE A 11 22.26 -12.97 -3.59
C ILE A 11 22.05 -14.33 -2.95
N ASN A 12 22.39 -15.42 -3.64
CA ASN A 12 22.20 -16.77 -3.10
C ASN A 12 23.00 -16.99 -1.82
N THR A 13 24.24 -16.47 -1.76
CA THR A 13 25.07 -16.53 -0.56
C THR A 13 24.39 -15.80 0.60
N PHE A 14 23.95 -14.56 0.37
CA PHE A 14 23.25 -13.76 1.37
C PHE A 14 21.97 -14.43 1.88
N VAL A 15 21.07 -14.81 0.97
CA VAL A 15 19.78 -15.43 1.29
C VAL A 15 19.96 -16.78 2.00
N SER A 16 20.99 -17.56 1.65
CA SER A 16 21.26 -18.84 2.29
C SER A 16 21.58 -18.70 3.79
N LYS A 17 22.25 -17.61 4.18
CA LYS A 17 22.66 -17.31 5.57
C LYS A 17 21.50 -16.83 6.45
N LEU A 18 20.41 -16.33 5.85
CA LEU A 18 19.26 -15.83 6.62
C LEU A 18 18.47 -16.96 7.28
N ASN A 19 18.00 -16.73 8.50
CA ASN A 19 17.20 -17.67 9.27
C ASN A 19 15.71 -17.58 8.90
N MET A 20 15.37 -17.82 7.63
CA MET A 20 14.00 -17.73 7.09
C MET A 20 13.53 -19.07 6.51
N THR A 21 12.23 -19.21 6.25
CA THR A 21 11.68 -20.40 5.57
C THR A 21 12.15 -20.45 4.11
N PRO A 22 12.19 -21.64 3.47
CA PRO A 22 12.56 -21.75 2.06
C PRO A 22 11.71 -20.86 1.14
N LEU A 23 10.39 -20.83 1.36
CA LEU A 23 9.48 -20.01 0.58
C LEU A 23 9.82 -18.51 0.66
N ILE A 24 10.10 -18.00 1.86
CA ILE A 24 10.47 -16.58 2.02
C ILE A 24 11.84 -16.29 1.41
N LYS A 25 12.79 -17.24 1.48
CA LYS A 25 14.09 -17.11 0.79
C LYS A 25 13.91 -16.98 -0.71
N ASP A 26 13.06 -17.80 -1.32
CA ASP A 26 12.78 -17.74 -2.77
C ASP A 26 12.13 -16.40 -3.15
N ARG A 27 11.18 -15.92 -2.33
CA ARG A 27 10.55 -14.60 -2.53
C ARG A 27 11.54 -13.45 -2.37
N LEU A 28 12.44 -13.52 -1.39
CA LEU A 28 13.49 -12.53 -1.19
C LEU A 28 14.44 -12.47 -2.38
N THR A 29 14.89 -13.62 -2.89
CA THR A 29 15.72 -13.70 -4.10
C THR A 29 15.05 -12.99 -5.26
N LEU A 30 13.75 -13.23 -5.49
CA LEU A 30 12.99 -12.57 -6.54
C LEU A 30 12.95 -11.05 -6.35
N VAL A 31 12.67 -10.56 -5.13
CA VAL A 31 12.59 -9.13 -4.83
C VAL A 31 13.96 -8.44 -4.98
N LEU A 32 15.05 -9.09 -4.60
CA LEU A 32 16.41 -8.58 -4.80
C LEU A 32 16.77 -8.48 -6.29
N MET A 33 16.39 -9.47 -7.10
CA MET A 33 16.58 -9.44 -8.56
C MET A 33 15.75 -8.33 -9.22
N ARG A 34 14.50 -8.12 -8.77
CA ARG A 34 13.64 -7.02 -9.24
C ARG A 34 14.22 -5.66 -8.90
N TYR A 35 14.76 -5.48 -7.70
CA TYR A 35 15.46 -4.25 -7.32
C TYR A 35 16.62 -3.95 -8.26
N GLU A 36 17.45 -4.97 -8.56
CA GLU A 36 18.58 -4.77 -9.48
C GLU A 36 18.11 -4.38 -10.88
N TYR A 37 17.07 -5.05 -11.39
CA TYR A 37 16.45 -4.67 -12.65
C TYR A 37 16.00 -3.21 -12.65
N CYS A 38 15.34 -2.75 -11.58
CA CYS A 38 14.93 -1.36 -11.44
C CYS A 38 16.13 -0.41 -11.42
N ARG A 39 17.23 -0.77 -10.75
CA ARG A 39 18.46 0.02 -10.71
C ARG A 39 19.09 0.18 -12.08
N GLU A 40 19.29 -0.93 -12.80
CA GLU A 40 19.89 -0.90 -14.14
C GLU A 40 19.06 -0.08 -15.13
N ASN A 41 17.74 -0.14 -15.00
CA ASN A 41 16.79 0.55 -15.89
C ASN A 41 16.31 1.91 -15.37
N LYS A 42 16.81 2.38 -14.21
CA LYS A 42 16.41 3.63 -13.54
C LYS A 42 14.89 3.74 -13.30
N LEU A 43 14.26 2.64 -12.91
CA LEU A 43 12.84 2.54 -12.60
C LEU A 43 12.59 2.76 -11.10
N ASN A 44 11.44 3.36 -10.78
CA ASN A 44 11.01 3.54 -9.39
C ASN A 44 10.17 2.37 -8.87
N SER A 45 9.70 1.48 -9.74
CA SER A 45 9.07 0.20 -9.36
C SER A 45 9.28 -0.81 -10.48
N TYR A 46 9.07 -2.09 -10.20
CA TYR A 46 9.25 -3.15 -11.19
C TYR A 46 8.14 -3.11 -12.25
N ASP A 47 8.51 -3.31 -13.52
CA ASP A 47 7.55 -3.36 -14.63
C ASP A 47 6.95 -4.77 -14.74
N TYR A 48 5.81 -4.97 -14.09
CA TYR A 48 5.15 -6.26 -14.11
C TYR A 48 4.55 -6.59 -15.49
N ILE A 49 4.71 -7.86 -15.87
CA ILE A 49 4.08 -8.44 -17.06
C ILE A 49 2.72 -9.02 -16.62
N LEU A 50 1.67 -8.81 -17.42
CA LEU A 50 0.28 -9.11 -17.01
C LEU A 50 0.06 -10.61 -16.78
N GLU A 51 0.72 -11.45 -17.58
CA GLU A 51 0.62 -12.91 -17.50
C GLU A 51 1.10 -13.47 -16.15
N ASP A 52 1.98 -12.75 -15.45
CA ASP A 52 2.51 -13.14 -14.14
C ASP A 52 1.64 -12.67 -12.97
N ILE A 53 0.58 -11.90 -13.24
CA ILE A 53 -0.26 -11.30 -12.21
C ILE A 53 -1.48 -12.18 -11.95
N ASN A 54 -1.59 -12.65 -10.71
CA ASN A 54 -2.83 -13.24 -10.24
C ASN A 54 -3.89 -12.13 -10.09
N LYS A 55 -4.88 -12.12 -10.99
CA LYS A 55 -5.95 -11.12 -11.01
C LYS A 55 -6.73 -11.01 -9.70
N LYS A 56 -6.98 -12.13 -9.00
CA LYS A 56 -7.71 -12.11 -7.73
C LYS A 56 -6.89 -11.41 -6.65
N ASP A 57 -5.60 -11.73 -6.56
CA ASP A 57 -4.70 -11.11 -5.60
C ASP A 57 -4.50 -9.62 -5.90
N PHE A 58 -4.33 -9.27 -7.18
CA PHE A 58 -4.23 -7.88 -7.62
C PHE A 58 -5.49 -7.07 -7.33
N ASN A 59 -6.68 -7.61 -7.60
CA ASN A 59 -7.95 -6.94 -7.29
C ASN A 59 -8.11 -6.70 -5.79
N SER A 60 -7.77 -7.71 -4.96
CA SER A 60 -7.81 -7.54 -3.50
C SER A 60 -6.81 -6.49 -3.01
N HIS A 61 -5.62 -6.44 -3.61
CA HIS A 61 -4.64 -5.39 -3.35
C HIS A 61 -5.16 -4.01 -3.73
N LEU A 62 -5.70 -3.86 -4.94
CA LEU A 62 -6.25 -2.61 -5.44
C LEU A 62 -7.34 -2.05 -4.51
N VAL A 63 -8.22 -2.90 -3.98
CA VAL A 63 -9.24 -2.49 -3.01
C VAL A 63 -8.61 -1.95 -1.72
N GLY A 64 -7.57 -2.62 -1.20
CA GLY A 64 -6.82 -2.13 -0.05
C GLY A 64 -6.13 -0.79 -0.32
N PHE A 65 -5.57 -0.62 -1.51
CA PHE A 65 -4.95 0.62 -1.94
C PHE A 65 -5.97 1.78 -2.06
N ILE A 66 -7.14 1.52 -2.65
CA ILE A 66 -8.23 2.50 -2.75
C ILE A 66 -8.78 2.87 -1.36
N ASP A 67 -8.73 1.94 -0.40
CA ASP A 67 -9.16 2.22 0.98
C ASP A 67 -8.33 3.34 1.62
N GLY A 68 -7.00 3.26 1.47
CA GLY A 68 -6.05 4.31 1.87
C GLY A 68 -6.12 5.55 0.97
N ASP A 69 -5.60 5.45 -0.25
CA ASP A 69 -5.30 6.59 -1.13
C ASP A 69 -6.37 6.89 -2.18
N GLY A 70 -7.40 6.03 -2.29
CA GLY A 70 -8.49 6.24 -3.22
C GLY A 70 -9.42 7.38 -2.81
N CYS A 71 -10.19 7.89 -3.76
CA CYS A 71 -11.19 8.91 -3.50
C CYS A 71 -12.43 8.74 -4.35
N MET A 72 -13.59 8.65 -3.70
CA MET A 72 -14.90 8.71 -4.35
C MET A 72 -15.42 10.12 -4.23
N LYS A 73 -15.79 10.73 -5.37
CA LYS A 73 -16.30 12.09 -5.41
C LYS A 73 -17.52 12.17 -6.32
N THR A 74 -18.34 13.16 -6.07
CA THR A 74 -19.38 13.60 -6.98
C THR A 74 -19.46 15.12 -6.97
N GLY A 75 -20.25 15.70 -7.88
CA GLY A 75 -20.54 17.13 -7.86
C GLY A 75 -21.50 17.58 -8.95
N LYS A 76 -22.07 18.76 -8.73
CA LYS A 76 -22.90 19.50 -9.70
C LYS A 76 -22.03 20.00 -10.85
N ARG A 77 -22.29 19.53 -12.07
CA ARG A 77 -21.62 19.99 -13.31
C ARG A 77 -22.64 20.57 -14.28
N LEU A 78 -22.21 21.54 -15.09
CA LEU A 78 -23.02 22.02 -16.20
C LEU A 78 -23.22 20.87 -17.20
N GLY A 79 -24.47 20.69 -17.61
CA GLY A 79 -24.89 19.79 -18.67
C GLY A 79 -24.66 20.40 -20.06
N PRO A 80 -24.99 19.65 -21.12
CA PRO A 80 -24.76 20.07 -22.51
C PRO A 80 -25.65 21.26 -22.95
N ARG A 81 -26.72 21.57 -22.20
CA ARG A 81 -27.59 22.72 -22.46
C ARG A 81 -27.52 23.71 -21.29
N LYS A 82 -27.59 25.00 -21.61
CA LYS A 82 -27.60 26.09 -20.61
C LYS A 82 -28.72 25.87 -19.59
N GLY A 83 -28.40 25.96 -18.31
CA GLY A 83 -29.36 25.76 -17.21
C GLY A 83 -29.59 24.31 -16.79
N ILE A 84 -29.07 23.32 -17.52
CA ILE A 84 -29.14 21.90 -17.12
C ILE A 84 -27.90 21.56 -16.30
N TYR A 85 -28.08 20.90 -15.16
CA TYR A 85 -27.00 20.36 -14.36
C TYR A 85 -26.99 18.83 -14.42
N ARG A 86 -25.83 18.23 -14.17
CA ARG A 86 -25.67 16.78 -14.04
C ARG A 86 -24.83 16.43 -12.84
N ILE A 87 -25.10 15.27 -12.27
CA ILE A 87 -24.28 14.63 -11.25
C ILE A 87 -23.27 13.73 -11.97
N VAL A 88 -22.01 13.81 -11.57
CA VAL A 88 -20.94 12.98 -12.16
C VAL A 88 -20.22 12.24 -11.04
N PRO A 89 -20.67 11.03 -10.69
CA PRO A 89 -19.92 10.14 -9.82
C PRO A 89 -18.55 9.82 -10.45
N ASN A 90 -17.50 9.87 -9.65
CA ASN A 90 -16.13 9.67 -10.10
C ASN A 90 -15.31 8.97 -9.01
N ILE A 91 -14.57 7.94 -9.39
CA ILE A 91 -13.55 7.31 -8.54
C ILE A 91 -12.19 7.80 -9.03
N ILE A 92 -11.35 8.24 -8.10
CA ILE A 92 -10.05 8.84 -8.38
C ILE A 92 -8.99 8.11 -7.56
N ILE A 93 -7.89 7.76 -8.21
CA ILE A 93 -6.65 7.35 -7.53
C ILE A 93 -5.61 8.42 -7.84
N LYS A 94 -5.08 9.07 -6.81
CA LYS A 94 -4.08 10.12 -6.94
C LYS A 94 -2.84 9.70 -6.16
N ILE A 95 -1.70 9.56 -6.84
CA ILE A 95 -0.45 9.11 -6.24
C ILE A 95 0.72 10.00 -6.66
N ILE A 96 1.88 9.84 -6.02
CA ILE A 96 3.10 10.55 -6.39
C ILE A 96 3.53 10.11 -7.79
N ALA A 97 4.05 11.02 -8.62
CA ALA A 97 4.39 10.73 -10.00
C ALA A 97 5.44 9.62 -10.18
N LYS A 98 6.26 9.36 -9.15
CA LYS A 98 7.23 8.26 -9.16
C LYS A 98 6.58 6.88 -9.21
N ASP A 99 5.34 6.75 -8.76
CA ASP A 99 4.59 5.50 -8.78
C ASP A 99 3.76 5.32 -10.06
N TYR A 100 4.03 6.09 -11.13
CA TYR A 100 3.24 6.06 -12.37
C TYR A 100 3.05 4.66 -12.97
N MET A 101 4.04 3.78 -12.81
CA MET A 101 3.99 2.41 -13.32
C MET A 101 2.86 1.62 -12.67
N TYR A 102 2.54 1.89 -11.40
CA TYR A 102 1.40 1.27 -10.73
C TYR A 102 0.07 1.73 -11.34
N LEU A 103 -0.10 3.02 -11.66
CA LEU A 103 -1.30 3.48 -12.38
C LEU A 103 -1.41 2.86 -13.77
N ASN A 104 -0.29 2.74 -14.49
CA ASN A 104 -0.27 2.08 -15.79
C ASN A 104 -0.64 0.59 -15.68
N LEU A 105 -0.20 -0.07 -14.61
CA LEU A 105 -0.57 -1.45 -14.34
C LEU A 105 -2.08 -1.59 -14.09
N ILE A 106 -2.67 -0.71 -13.26
CA ILE A 106 -4.13 -0.65 -13.05
C ILE A 106 -4.86 -0.46 -14.39
N ILE A 107 -4.38 0.44 -15.25
CA ILE A 107 -4.97 0.66 -16.58
C ILE A 107 -4.94 -0.61 -17.43
N ARG A 108 -3.80 -1.30 -17.48
CA ARG A 108 -3.62 -2.51 -18.29
C ARG A 108 -4.45 -3.69 -17.76
N GLU A 109 -4.51 -3.88 -16.45
CA GLU A 109 -5.22 -5.00 -15.80
C GLU A 109 -6.74 -4.80 -15.73
N VAL A 110 -7.18 -3.60 -15.33
CA VAL A 110 -8.60 -3.33 -15.06
C VAL A 110 -9.31 -2.78 -16.30
N PHE A 111 -8.60 -2.03 -17.14
CA PHE A 111 -9.19 -1.34 -18.28
C PHE A 111 -8.49 -1.64 -19.64
N PRO A 112 -8.21 -2.92 -19.98
CA PRO A 112 -7.36 -3.29 -21.11
C PRO A 112 -7.85 -2.78 -22.48
N PHE A 113 -9.16 -2.59 -22.64
CA PHE A 113 -9.78 -2.12 -23.88
C PHE A 113 -10.11 -0.62 -23.88
N SER A 114 -9.77 0.09 -22.79
CA SER A 114 -10.05 1.51 -22.65
C SER A 114 -8.87 2.35 -23.14
N LYS A 115 -9.13 3.55 -23.63
CA LYS A 115 -8.09 4.57 -23.89
C LYS A 115 -7.76 5.37 -22.62
N LYS A 116 -7.78 4.74 -21.45
CA LYS A 116 -7.51 5.40 -20.17
C LYS A 116 -6.09 5.93 -20.12
N LYS A 117 -5.94 7.08 -19.47
CA LYS A 117 -4.68 7.77 -19.27
C LYS A 117 -4.62 8.34 -17.87
N THR A 118 -3.40 8.53 -17.40
CA THR A 118 -3.10 9.30 -16.20
C THR A 118 -2.97 10.78 -16.55
N TYR A 119 -3.31 11.64 -15.60
CA TYR A 119 -3.24 13.09 -15.75
C TYR A 119 -2.28 13.65 -14.70
N ALA A 120 -1.33 14.48 -15.14
CA ALA A 120 -0.51 15.25 -14.21
C ALA A 120 -1.34 16.37 -13.57
N ASN A 121 -1.25 16.50 -12.25
CA ASN A 121 -1.88 17.62 -11.55
C ASN A 121 -0.95 18.83 -11.65
N GLY A 122 -1.38 19.87 -12.37
CA GLY A 122 -0.56 21.07 -12.59
C GLY A 122 -0.05 21.66 -11.26
N GLY A 123 1.27 21.80 -11.14
CA GLY A 123 1.93 22.35 -9.95
C GLY A 123 2.21 21.35 -8.82
N GLU A 124 1.78 20.09 -8.93
CA GLU A 124 2.06 19.05 -7.95
C GLU A 124 2.83 17.88 -8.58
N ASN A 125 3.72 17.24 -7.83
CA ASN A 125 4.42 16.02 -8.25
C ASN A 125 3.52 14.77 -8.12
N THR A 126 2.29 14.85 -8.62
CA THR A 126 1.27 13.80 -8.48
C THR A 126 0.58 13.51 -9.82
N LEU A 127 0.20 12.24 -9.98
CA LEU A 127 -0.56 11.74 -11.11
C LEU A 127 -1.92 11.26 -10.64
N THR A 128 -2.93 11.45 -11.50
CA THR A 128 -4.31 11.10 -11.24
C THR A 128 -4.81 10.12 -12.29
N LEU A 129 -5.36 8.98 -11.85
CA LEU A 129 -6.24 8.13 -12.64
C LEU A 129 -7.70 8.45 -12.27
N SER A 130 -8.49 8.91 -13.24
CA SER A 130 -9.91 9.27 -13.03
C SER A 130 -10.84 8.28 -13.75
N MET A 131 -11.84 7.80 -13.03
CA MET A 131 -12.81 6.78 -13.46
C MET A 131 -14.21 7.37 -13.31
N SER A 132 -14.69 8.00 -14.38
CA SER A 132 -15.91 8.81 -14.40
C SER A 132 -16.94 8.37 -15.43
N SER A 133 -16.60 7.43 -16.34
CA SER A 133 -17.61 6.85 -17.23
C SER A 133 -18.40 5.79 -16.47
N LYS A 134 -19.62 5.50 -16.95
CA LYS A 134 -20.48 4.48 -16.35
C LYS A 134 -19.80 3.11 -16.31
N GLU A 135 -19.10 2.79 -17.39
CA GLU A 135 -18.38 1.53 -17.58
C GLU A 135 -17.20 1.43 -16.61
N ASP A 136 -16.40 2.50 -16.48
CA ASP A 136 -15.25 2.48 -15.56
C ASP A 136 -15.67 2.37 -14.11
N VAL A 137 -16.69 3.17 -13.73
CA VAL A 137 -17.23 3.19 -12.38
C VAL A 137 -17.78 1.80 -12.03
N LYS A 138 -18.54 1.19 -12.94
CA LYS A 138 -19.06 -0.16 -12.75
C LYS A 138 -17.94 -1.18 -12.55
N LEU A 139 -16.92 -1.20 -13.41
CA LEU A 139 -15.80 -2.14 -13.30
C LEU A 139 -15.12 -2.09 -11.94
N ILE A 140 -14.86 -0.90 -11.41
CA ILE A 140 -14.22 -0.74 -10.10
C ILE A 140 -15.16 -1.10 -8.97
N MET A 141 -16.44 -0.74 -9.08
CA MET A 141 -17.45 -1.13 -8.09
C MET A 141 -17.58 -2.65 -8.00
N ASP A 142 -17.61 -3.35 -9.14
CA ASP A 142 -17.66 -4.81 -9.20
C ASP A 142 -16.43 -5.42 -8.51
N ILE A 143 -15.23 -4.87 -8.74
CA ILE A 143 -13.99 -5.29 -8.03
C ILE A 143 -14.09 -5.09 -6.52
N ILE A 144 -14.63 -3.95 -6.07
CA ILE A 144 -14.79 -3.65 -4.64
C ILE A 144 -15.79 -4.64 -4.01
N ASP A 145 -16.94 -4.86 -4.65
CA ASP A 145 -17.99 -5.77 -4.19
C ASP A 145 -17.49 -7.23 -4.11
N GLU A 146 -16.79 -7.71 -5.15
CA GLU A 146 -16.20 -9.07 -5.20
C GLU A 146 -15.16 -9.32 -4.10
N ASN A 147 -14.57 -8.25 -3.56
CA ASN A 147 -13.58 -8.31 -2.49
C ASN A 147 -14.19 -7.98 -1.12
N ASN A 148 -15.50 -8.09 -0.95
CA ASN A 148 -16.21 -7.77 0.30
C ASN A 148 -15.98 -6.33 0.77
N GLY A 149 -15.93 -5.37 -0.15
CA GLY A 149 -15.85 -3.96 0.17
C GLY A 149 -14.57 -3.51 0.89
N PHE A 150 -14.66 -2.32 1.48
CA PHE A 150 -13.57 -1.68 2.22
C PHE A 150 -13.50 -2.16 3.67
N LEU A 151 -12.31 -2.05 4.26
CA LEU A 151 -12.06 -2.34 5.67
C LEU A 151 -12.30 -1.10 6.52
N SER A 152 -11.91 0.09 6.05
CA SER A 152 -12.11 1.31 6.83
C SER A 152 -13.59 1.71 6.85
N GLN A 153 -14.06 2.10 8.03
CA GLN A 153 -15.46 2.46 8.24
C GLN A 153 -15.86 3.67 7.38
N LYS A 154 -15.05 4.73 7.38
CA LYS A 154 -15.31 5.94 6.58
C LYS A 154 -15.37 5.65 5.08
N ARG A 155 -14.47 4.82 4.56
CA ARG A 155 -14.50 4.46 3.14
C ARG A 155 -15.71 3.61 2.80
N SER A 156 -16.06 2.66 3.67
CA SER A 156 -17.26 1.83 3.52
C SER A 156 -18.53 2.69 3.45
N ARG A 157 -18.73 3.64 4.38
CA ARG A 157 -19.87 4.58 4.34
C ARG A 157 -19.88 5.41 3.05
N THR A 158 -18.72 5.92 2.66
CA THR A 158 -18.59 6.71 1.41
C THR A 158 -18.97 5.87 0.20
N TYR A 159 -18.57 4.59 0.18
CA TYR A 159 -18.87 3.67 -0.90
C TYR A 159 -20.36 3.33 -1.01
N GLU A 160 -21.04 3.09 0.11
CA GLU A 160 -22.49 2.83 0.10
C GLU A 160 -23.27 4.04 -0.43
N ASN A 161 -22.96 5.25 0.04
CA ASN A 161 -23.54 6.48 -0.52
C ASN A 161 -23.23 6.63 -2.02
N PHE A 162 -22.00 6.29 -2.44
CA PHE A 162 -21.60 6.33 -3.83
C PHE A 162 -22.39 5.35 -4.70
N LYS A 163 -22.61 4.13 -4.21
CA LYS A 163 -23.35 3.07 -4.89
C LYS A 163 -24.83 3.42 -5.04
N GLU A 164 -25.46 3.94 -3.98
CA GLU A 164 -26.83 4.46 -4.03
C GLU A 164 -26.96 5.59 -5.05
N LEU A 165 -26.00 6.53 -5.06
CA LEU A 165 -25.97 7.64 -6.01
C LEU A 165 -25.82 7.18 -7.47
N VAL A 166 -24.91 6.24 -7.73
CA VAL A 166 -24.70 5.68 -9.08
C VAL A 166 -25.97 4.98 -9.56
N ASN A 167 -26.64 4.21 -8.70
CA ASN A 167 -27.91 3.57 -9.04
C ASN A 167 -29.01 4.59 -9.34
N TYR A 168 -29.12 5.63 -8.51
CA TYR A 168 -30.05 6.74 -8.74
C TYR A 168 -29.80 7.40 -10.10
N VAL A 169 -28.55 7.76 -10.42
CA VAL A 169 -28.20 8.41 -11.70
C VAL A 169 -28.49 7.50 -12.89
N ASN A 170 -28.23 6.20 -12.78
CA ASN A 170 -28.45 5.24 -13.87
C ASN A 170 -29.93 4.96 -14.14
N THR A 171 -30.77 4.92 -13.11
CA THR A 171 -32.21 4.60 -13.26
C THR A 171 -33.04 5.80 -13.70
N THR A 172 -32.60 7.01 -13.39
CA THR A 172 -33.30 8.26 -13.69
C THR A 172 -32.84 8.96 -14.97
N GLN A 173 -31.81 8.43 -15.65
CA GLN A 173 -31.28 8.94 -16.93
C GLN A 173 -32.31 8.96 -18.07
N TYR A 174 -33.40 8.20 -17.95
CA TYR A 174 -34.49 8.14 -18.93
C TYR A 174 -35.73 8.89 -18.42
N GLY A 175 -36.00 10.06 -19.01
CA GLY A 175 -37.36 10.64 -19.02
C GLY A 175 -37.63 11.87 -18.15
N ILE A 176 -36.69 12.36 -17.35
CA ILE A 176 -36.88 13.58 -16.53
C ILE A 176 -35.82 14.61 -16.94
N SER A 177 -36.26 15.81 -17.34
CA SER A 177 -35.35 16.96 -17.45
C SER A 177 -34.53 17.02 -16.17
N HIS A 178 -33.20 17.10 -16.25
CA HIS A 178 -32.34 17.15 -15.06
C HIS A 178 -32.55 18.48 -14.33
N ASP A 179 -33.68 18.57 -13.63
CA ASP A 179 -34.19 19.72 -12.92
C ASP A 179 -33.55 19.79 -11.54
N GLU A 180 -33.89 20.85 -10.82
CA GLU A 180 -33.33 21.12 -9.50
C GLU A 180 -33.71 20.03 -8.47
N ILE A 181 -34.87 19.38 -8.63
CA ILE A 181 -35.35 18.33 -7.74
C ILE A 181 -34.47 17.08 -7.89
N TRP A 182 -34.24 16.64 -9.13
CA TRP A 182 -33.37 15.51 -9.41
C TRP A 182 -31.96 15.70 -8.85
N LEU A 183 -31.40 16.89 -9.08
CA LEU A 183 -30.07 17.25 -8.59
C LEU A 183 -30.02 17.26 -7.06
N ASN A 184 -30.99 17.90 -6.41
CA ASN A 184 -31.03 18.00 -4.96
C ASN A 184 -31.16 16.62 -4.31
N LYS A 185 -31.97 15.72 -4.88
CA LYS A 185 -32.10 14.36 -4.37
C LYS A 185 -30.80 13.56 -4.47
N GLY A 186 -30.09 13.66 -5.59
CA GLY A 186 -28.79 12.99 -5.71
C GLY A 186 -27.73 13.57 -4.76
N MET A 187 -27.73 14.89 -4.53
CA MET A 187 -26.84 15.49 -3.53
C MET A 187 -27.21 15.11 -2.10
N GLU A 188 -28.51 14.96 -1.79
CA GLU A 188 -29.01 14.45 -0.51
C GLU A 188 -28.46 13.04 -0.23
N ILE A 189 -28.57 12.13 -1.21
CA ILE A 189 -28.00 10.77 -1.13
C ILE A 189 -26.50 10.82 -0.80
N TRP A 190 -25.73 11.65 -1.51
CA TRP A 190 -24.29 11.76 -1.29
C TRP A 190 -23.94 12.29 0.12
N SER A 191 -24.74 13.20 0.64
CA SER A 191 -24.53 13.83 1.94
C SER A 191 -25.11 13.05 3.13
N LYS A 192 -25.80 11.93 2.87
CA LYS A 192 -26.49 11.15 3.90
C LYS A 192 -25.50 10.60 4.91
N GLU A 193 -25.78 10.82 6.19
CA GLU A 193 -25.10 10.08 7.26
C GLU A 193 -25.63 8.65 7.25
N LEU A 194 -24.74 7.70 6.93
CA LEU A 194 -25.06 6.28 6.94
C LEU A 194 -24.50 5.63 8.20
N GLU A 195 -25.38 4.95 8.93
CA GLU A 195 -24.98 3.89 9.85
C GLU A 195 -24.81 2.59 9.04
N LEU A 196 -23.68 1.90 9.24
CA LEU A 196 -23.44 0.61 8.62
C LEU A 196 -24.01 -0.47 9.53
N GLU A 197 -25.07 -1.14 9.07
CA GLU A 197 -25.66 -2.27 9.79
C GLU A 197 -24.60 -3.35 10.04
N ASN A 198 -24.58 -3.87 11.27
CA ASN A 198 -23.56 -4.79 11.80
C ASN A 198 -22.16 -4.18 12.01
N ARG A 199 -22.01 -2.86 12.03
CA ARG A 199 -20.78 -2.18 12.44
C ARG A 199 -21.02 -0.96 13.32
N GLU A 200 -22.13 -0.98 14.07
CA GLU A 200 -22.58 0.13 14.90
C GLU A 200 -21.71 0.30 16.15
N THR A 201 -21.04 -0.77 16.57
CA THR A 201 -20.13 -0.78 17.73
C THR A 201 -18.69 -1.06 17.29
N LYS A 202 -17.73 -0.64 18.11
CA LYS A 202 -16.29 -0.93 17.88
C LYS A 202 -16.00 -2.42 17.74
N GLU A 203 -16.65 -3.25 18.57
CA GLU A 203 -16.51 -4.70 18.54
C GLU A 203 -16.99 -5.29 17.22
N LYS A 204 -18.20 -4.89 16.78
CA LYS A 204 -18.76 -5.33 15.51
C LYS A 204 -17.94 -4.88 14.30
N GLU A 205 -17.41 -3.65 14.32
CA GLU A 205 -16.50 -3.17 13.26
C GLU A 205 -15.20 -3.97 13.23
N LEU A 206 -14.59 -4.26 14.39
CA LEU A 206 -13.39 -5.10 14.46
C LEU A 206 -13.67 -6.53 13.97
N ASP A 207 -14.82 -7.11 14.33
CA ASP A 207 -15.26 -8.41 13.82
C ASP A 207 -15.42 -8.40 12.30
N TYR A 208 -16.03 -7.35 11.75
CA TYR A 208 -16.11 -7.19 10.31
C TYR A 208 -14.72 -7.13 9.66
N ILE A 209 -13.82 -6.31 10.21
CA ILE A 209 -12.46 -6.16 9.68
C ILE A 209 -11.75 -7.53 9.72
N ASN A 210 -11.76 -8.21 10.87
CA ASN A 210 -11.11 -9.50 11.05
C ASN A 210 -11.65 -10.59 10.10
N LYS A 211 -12.94 -10.55 9.75
CA LYS A 211 -13.56 -11.50 8.80
C LYS A 211 -13.20 -11.21 7.34
N ASN A 212 -12.92 -9.95 6.99
CA ASN A 212 -12.74 -9.51 5.61
C ASN A 212 -11.31 -9.09 5.25
N ILE A 213 -10.42 -9.08 6.23
CA ILE A 213 -9.00 -8.78 6.05
C ILE A 213 -8.28 -9.98 5.43
N ASN A 214 -7.42 -9.70 4.47
CA ASN A 214 -6.51 -10.68 3.90
C ASN A 214 -5.19 -10.01 3.53
N ILE A 215 -4.16 -10.81 3.30
CA ILE A 215 -2.80 -10.31 3.08
C ILE A 215 -2.66 -9.35 1.89
N ASN A 216 -3.34 -9.61 0.77
CA ASN A 216 -3.26 -8.77 -0.41
C ASN A 216 -3.92 -7.40 -0.16
N LYS A 217 -5.08 -7.40 0.51
CA LYS A 217 -5.76 -6.16 0.91
C LYS A 217 -4.92 -5.36 1.92
N ILE A 218 -4.28 -6.03 2.89
CA ILE A 218 -3.33 -5.39 3.80
C ILE A 218 -2.18 -4.77 3.01
N MET A 219 -1.62 -5.49 2.02
CA MET A 219 -0.50 -5.00 1.24
C MET A 219 -0.85 -3.73 0.46
N GLY A 220 -2.00 -3.70 -0.19
CA GLY A 220 -2.48 -2.50 -0.88
C GLY A 220 -2.64 -1.32 0.06
N PHE A 221 -3.16 -1.56 1.27
CA PHE A 221 -3.28 -0.52 2.28
C PHE A 221 -1.92 -0.04 2.80
N ILE A 222 -0.94 -0.96 2.99
CA ILE A 222 0.44 -0.61 3.38
C ILE A 222 1.13 0.21 2.29
N GLU A 223 0.92 -0.10 1.01
CA GLU A 223 1.51 0.71 -0.07
C GLU A 223 0.92 2.12 -0.16
N ALA A 224 -0.32 2.32 0.34
CA ALA A 224 -0.94 3.64 0.43
C ALA A 224 -0.55 4.42 1.70
N GLU A 225 -0.61 3.78 2.87
CA GLU A 225 -0.56 4.45 4.19
C GLU A 225 0.62 4.02 5.08
N GLY A 226 1.39 3.03 4.62
CA GLY A 226 2.51 2.44 5.32
C GLY A 226 3.83 3.17 5.07
N SER A 227 4.80 2.94 5.96
CA SER A 227 6.15 3.47 5.84
C SER A 227 7.18 2.49 6.38
N LEU A 228 8.30 2.39 5.65
CA LEU A 228 9.46 1.57 5.98
C LEU A 228 10.60 2.51 6.34
N VAL A 229 10.89 2.66 7.63
CA VAL A 229 11.76 3.75 8.11
C VAL A 229 13.03 3.23 8.76
N LEU A 230 14.16 3.74 8.26
CA LEU A 230 15.48 3.58 8.88
C LEU A 230 15.80 4.84 9.67
N HIS A 231 16.02 4.69 10.97
CA HIS A 231 16.34 5.79 11.88
C HIS A 231 17.82 5.83 12.24
N HIS A 232 18.29 7.04 12.56
CA HIS A 232 19.62 7.27 13.11
C HIS A 232 19.55 8.45 14.09
N ASN A 233 20.10 8.27 15.29
CA ASN A 233 20.29 9.33 16.27
C ASN A 233 21.78 9.65 16.37
N ASN A 234 22.17 10.80 15.81
CA ASN A 234 23.56 11.28 15.79
C ASN A 234 24.13 11.43 17.21
N THR A 235 23.34 11.93 18.16
CA THR A 235 23.79 12.22 19.54
C THR A 235 24.09 10.95 20.32
N LYS A 236 23.21 9.95 20.24
CA LYS A 236 23.38 8.66 20.92
C LYS A 236 24.18 7.66 20.08
N ASN A 237 24.60 8.05 18.88
CA ASN A 237 25.15 7.19 17.86
C ASN A 237 24.38 5.85 17.82
N ASN A 238 23.05 5.91 17.61
CA ASN A 238 22.19 4.72 17.61
C ASN A 238 21.41 4.60 16.30
N ILE A 239 21.28 3.37 15.79
CA ILE A 239 20.48 3.04 14.60
C ILE A 239 19.35 2.09 15.00
N TRP A 240 18.17 2.28 14.43
CA TRP A 240 17.02 1.39 14.63
C TRP A 240 16.05 1.53 13.47
N ILE A 241 15.12 0.60 13.36
CA ILE A 241 14.19 0.52 12.23
C ILE A 241 12.77 0.50 12.76
N SER A 242 11.84 1.01 11.96
CA SER A 242 10.42 0.85 12.22
C SER A 242 9.64 0.52 10.95
N PHE A 243 8.66 -0.36 11.14
CA PHE A 243 7.52 -0.49 10.24
C PHE A 243 6.37 0.33 10.82
N GLU A 244 5.79 1.21 10.01
CA GLU A 244 4.80 2.18 10.47
C GLU A 244 3.57 2.17 9.57
N ILE A 245 2.39 2.30 10.16
CA ILE A 245 1.14 2.57 9.43
C ILE A 245 0.44 3.71 10.16
N THR A 246 0.05 4.75 9.41
CA THR A 246 -0.64 5.92 9.97
C THR A 246 -2.06 5.99 9.43
N GLN A 247 -3.00 6.45 10.25
CA GLN A 247 -4.38 6.68 9.83
C GLN A 247 -5.00 7.79 10.67
N ASN A 248 -6.06 8.43 10.18
CA ASN A 248 -6.87 9.34 11.00
C ASN A 248 -7.47 8.56 12.18
N THR A 249 -7.47 9.15 13.38
CA THR A 249 -8.05 8.54 14.59
C THR A 249 -9.50 8.08 14.43
N GLU A 250 -10.27 8.71 13.56
CA GLU A 250 -11.66 8.30 13.27
C GLU A 250 -11.75 6.91 12.61
N ASN A 251 -10.66 6.44 12.00
CA ASN A 251 -10.58 5.17 11.28
C ASN A 251 -9.53 4.23 11.87
N ASP A 252 -9.15 4.41 13.15
CA ASP A 252 -8.01 3.73 13.74
C ASP A 252 -8.23 2.21 13.97
N LEU A 253 -9.48 1.73 13.95
CA LEU A 253 -9.83 0.32 14.07
C LEU A 253 -9.22 -0.57 12.98
N ILE A 254 -8.98 -0.04 11.77
CA ILE A 254 -8.27 -0.81 10.73
C ILE A 254 -6.85 -1.16 11.17
N LEU A 255 -6.18 -0.25 11.90
CA LEU A 255 -4.85 -0.48 12.42
C LEU A 255 -4.86 -1.63 13.44
N HIS A 256 -5.88 -1.67 14.31
CA HIS A 256 -6.09 -2.77 15.25
C HIS A 256 -6.33 -4.11 14.54
N GLY A 257 -7.14 -4.13 13.47
CA GLY A 257 -7.36 -5.33 12.66
C GLY A 257 -6.09 -5.82 11.96
N ILE A 258 -5.30 -4.91 11.38
CA ILE A 258 -4.00 -5.25 10.77
C ILE A 258 -3.04 -5.82 11.83
N LEU A 259 -2.98 -5.20 13.01
CA LEU A 259 -2.13 -5.70 14.08
C LEU A 259 -2.56 -7.08 14.56
N ASN A 260 -3.87 -7.30 14.72
CA ASN A 260 -4.42 -8.60 15.07
C ASN A 260 -4.04 -9.66 14.02
N TYR A 261 -4.13 -9.31 12.73
CA TYR A 261 -3.68 -10.18 11.64
C TYR A 261 -2.19 -10.53 11.77
N ILE A 262 -1.32 -9.53 11.97
CA ILE A 262 0.14 -9.74 12.10
C ILE A 262 0.46 -10.62 13.32
N ASN A 263 -0.16 -10.36 14.46
CA ASN A 263 0.06 -11.13 15.68
C ASN A 263 -0.31 -12.60 15.50
N ASN A 264 -1.41 -12.86 14.77
CA ASN A 264 -1.89 -14.21 14.48
C ASN A 264 -1.26 -14.85 13.24
N LEU A 265 -0.32 -14.16 12.56
CA LEU A 265 0.40 -14.72 11.43
C LEU A 265 1.36 -15.82 11.93
N ASN A 266 0.89 -17.06 11.84
CA ASN A 266 1.57 -18.27 12.33
C ASN A 266 1.71 -19.34 11.23
N ASP A 267 1.56 -18.94 9.97
CA ASP A 267 1.74 -19.83 8.82
C ASP A 267 3.19 -20.31 8.78
N LYS A 268 3.40 -21.62 9.03
CA LYS A 268 4.72 -22.26 9.08
C LYS A 268 5.47 -22.21 7.74
N SER A 269 4.77 -21.96 6.63
CA SER A 269 5.41 -21.75 5.33
C SER A 269 6.06 -20.37 5.23
N LEU A 270 5.56 -19.37 5.97
CA LEU A 270 6.05 -17.99 5.95
C LEU A 270 6.94 -17.68 7.16
N VAL A 271 6.50 -18.09 8.36
CA VAL A 271 7.12 -17.73 9.64
C VAL A 271 7.91 -18.91 10.18
N LYS A 272 9.23 -18.73 10.33
CA LYS A 272 10.12 -19.76 10.87
C LYS A 272 10.04 -19.86 12.39
N GLU A 273 10.00 -18.71 13.05
CA GLU A 273 9.97 -18.60 14.51
C GLU A 273 8.71 -17.83 14.91
N ASN A 274 7.86 -18.46 15.73
CA ASN A 274 6.70 -17.76 16.27
C ASN A 274 7.15 -16.88 17.42
N ILE A 275 7.39 -15.61 17.11
CA ILE A 275 7.80 -14.60 18.09
C ILE A 275 6.55 -13.88 18.55
N GLU A 276 6.24 -14.03 19.83
CA GLU A 276 5.25 -13.18 20.48
C GLU A 276 5.79 -11.76 20.60
N LEU A 277 4.95 -10.80 20.22
CA LEU A 277 5.31 -9.41 20.31
C LEU A 277 5.10 -8.91 21.73
N GLU A 278 6.18 -8.65 22.45
CA GLU A 278 6.07 -7.92 23.72
C GLU A 278 5.51 -6.52 23.46
N SER A 279 4.58 -6.07 24.32
CA SER A 279 3.89 -4.77 24.20
C SER A 279 4.83 -3.57 24.05
N LYS A 280 6.09 -3.68 24.48
CA LYS A 280 7.14 -2.66 24.33
C LYS A 280 7.60 -2.43 22.87
N GLY A 281 7.29 -3.36 21.96
CA GLY A 281 7.68 -3.29 20.55
C GLY A 281 6.67 -2.57 19.64
N ILE A 282 5.47 -2.27 20.14
CA ILE A 282 4.46 -1.46 19.45
C ILE A 282 4.31 -0.13 20.15
N VAL A 283 4.46 0.95 19.40
CA VAL A 283 3.98 2.25 19.84
C VAL A 283 2.67 2.55 19.12
N TYR A 284 1.60 2.71 19.91
CA TYR A 284 0.32 3.21 19.45
C TYR A 284 0.12 4.63 19.96
N ASP A 285 0.38 5.61 19.11
CA ASP A 285 0.31 7.02 19.51
C ASP A 285 -0.83 7.74 18.81
N LYS A 286 -1.54 8.57 19.57
CA LYS A 286 -2.49 9.56 19.05
C LYS A 286 -1.78 10.92 18.99
N GLY A 287 -1.34 11.32 17.80
CA GLY A 287 -0.69 12.60 17.57
C GLY A 287 -1.63 13.76 17.89
N LYS A 288 -1.22 14.68 18.77
CA LYS A 288 -1.95 15.92 19.07
C LYS A 288 -1.59 17.02 18.07
N SER A 289 -2.13 16.95 16.86
CA SER A 289 -2.19 18.11 15.96
C SER A 289 -3.54 18.81 16.13
N ARG A 290 -3.53 20.16 16.18
CA ARG A 290 -4.73 21.00 16.38
C ARG A 290 -5.79 20.89 15.27
N LYS A 291 -5.54 20.16 14.17
CA LYS A 291 -6.47 20.02 13.04
C LYS A 291 -6.77 18.60 12.57
N ASN A 292 -5.91 17.62 12.83
CA ASN A 292 -6.14 16.21 12.50
C ASN A 292 -5.46 15.33 13.56
N GLN A 293 -6.23 14.59 14.35
CA GLN A 293 -5.65 13.56 15.20
C GLN A 293 -5.31 12.35 14.32
N LEU A 294 -4.07 11.87 14.41
CA LEU A 294 -3.58 10.71 13.69
C LEU A 294 -3.28 9.60 14.71
N SER A 295 -3.73 8.40 14.42
CA SER A 295 -3.29 7.17 15.06
C SER A 295 -2.17 6.56 14.24
N ARG A 296 -1.18 6.00 14.91
CA ARG A 296 -0.06 5.31 14.25
C ARG A 296 0.27 4.01 14.98
N ILE A 297 0.48 2.95 14.23
CA ILE A 297 1.17 1.75 14.71
C ILE A 297 2.63 1.85 14.28
N SER A 298 3.56 1.63 15.22
CA SER A 298 4.99 1.61 14.96
C SER A 298 5.59 0.36 15.58
N ILE A 299 6.13 -0.54 14.75
CA ILE A 299 6.79 -1.78 15.18
C ILE A 299 8.31 -1.60 15.05
N THR A 300 9.04 -1.69 16.17
CA THR A 300 10.49 -1.40 16.23
C THR A 300 11.35 -2.57 16.69
N ASN A 301 10.74 -3.66 17.17
CA ASN A 301 11.47 -4.83 17.64
C ASN A 301 12.11 -5.57 16.45
N ASN A 302 13.45 -5.63 16.40
CA ASN A 302 14.19 -6.23 15.28
C ASN A 302 13.83 -7.70 15.04
N GLU A 303 13.59 -8.49 16.08
CA GLU A 303 13.21 -9.91 15.94
C GLU A 303 11.84 -10.02 15.27
N TYR A 304 10.88 -9.22 15.72
CA TYR A 304 9.54 -9.22 15.14
C TYR A 304 9.52 -8.69 13.70
N LEU A 305 10.31 -7.66 13.42
CA LEU A 305 10.52 -7.17 12.06
C LEU A 305 11.08 -8.28 11.16
N TYR A 306 12.08 -9.00 11.65
CA TYR A 306 12.76 -10.06 10.91
C TYR A 306 11.88 -11.30 10.67
N TYR A 307 11.18 -11.78 11.69
CA TYR A 307 10.48 -13.06 11.64
C TYR A 307 8.98 -12.98 11.33
N LYS A 308 8.33 -11.82 11.50
CA LYS A 308 6.91 -11.63 11.13
C LYS A 308 6.70 -10.60 10.03
N ILE A 309 7.24 -9.39 10.17
CA ILE A 309 6.96 -8.30 9.22
C ILE A 309 7.58 -8.58 7.85
N ILE A 310 8.88 -8.89 7.78
CA ILE A 310 9.54 -9.18 6.49
C ILE A 310 8.85 -10.35 5.76
N PRO A 311 8.59 -11.51 6.40
CA PRO A 311 7.83 -12.59 5.77
C PRO A 311 6.45 -12.17 5.27
N MET A 312 5.71 -11.38 6.05
CA MET A 312 4.44 -10.83 5.61
C MET A 312 4.60 -9.95 4.36
N LEU A 313 5.57 -9.03 4.36
CA LEU A 313 5.81 -8.12 3.25
C LEU A 313 6.31 -8.83 1.98
N LEU A 314 6.99 -9.97 2.13
CA LEU A 314 7.47 -10.80 1.01
C LEU A 314 6.44 -11.84 0.52
N SER A 315 5.34 -12.04 1.26
CA SER A 315 4.34 -13.08 0.93
C SER A 315 3.50 -12.76 -0.31
N THR A 316 3.47 -11.50 -0.73
CA THR A 316 2.76 -11.03 -1.93
C THR A 316 3.55 -9.93 -2.65
N ASN A 317 3.09 -9.50 -3.82
CA ASN A 317 3.73 -8.46 -4.60
C ASN A 317 3.43 -7.06 -4.03
N MET A 318 4.42 -6.18 -4.12
CA MET A 318 4.28 -4.72 -4.01
C MET A 318 4.44 -4.11 -5.41
N TYR A 319 3.60 -3.14 -5.76
CA TYR A 319 3.52 -2.60 -7.13
C TYR A 319 4.03 -1.15 -7.25
N THR A 320 4.28 -0.48 -6.12
CA THR A 320 4.78 0.90 -6.05
C THR A 320 6.29 0.94 -5.76
N LYS A 321 6.85 2.14 -5.60
CA LYS A 321 8.21 2.35 -5.09
C LYS A 321 8.46 1.71 -3.72
N MET A 322 7.41 1.39 -2.96
CA MET A 322 7.53 0.66 -1.72
C MET A 322 8.31 -0.66 -1.88
N GLN A 323 8.26 -1.31 -3.06
CA GLN A 323 9.07 -2.51 -3.33
C GLN A 323 10.58 -2.25 -3.26
N ILE A 324 11.04 -1.11 -3.78
CA ILE A 324 12.46 -0.72 -3.69
C ILE A 324 12.82 -0.41 -2.23
N ASN A 325 11.93 0.30 -1.54
CA ASN A 325 12.11 0.61 -0.13
C ASN A 325 12.13 -0.66 0.73
N LEU A 326 11.39 -1.71 0.35
CA LEU A 326 11.39 -3.00 1.02
C LEU A 326 12.76 -3.67 0.99
N VAL A 327 13.51 -3.58 -0.11
CA VAL A 327 14.88 -4.11 -0.16
C VAL A 327 15.78 -3.40 0.84
N TYR A 328 15.78 -2.07 0.83
CA TYR A 328 16.57 -1.28 1.80
C TYR A 328 16.15 -1.54 3.24
N PHE A 329 14.84 -1.70 3.48
CA PHE A 329 14.30 -2.06 4.77
C PHE A 329 14.81 -3.41 5.25
N ILE A 330 14.73 -4.45 4.42
CA ILE A 330 15.22 -5.80 4.75
C ILE A 330 16.71 -5.78 5.06
N LEU A 331 17.53 -5.14 4.21
CA LEU A 331 18.97 -5.00 4.43
C LEU A 331 19.26 -4.26 5.73
N GLY A 332 18.52 -3.18 6.02
CA GLY A 332 18.57 -2.49 7.28
C GLY A 332 18.27 -3.42 8.45
N VAL A 333 17.19 -4.20 8.40
CA VAL A 333 16.76 -5.08 9.50
C VAL A 333 17.83 -6.13 9.79
N VAL A 334 18.41 -6.73 8.76
CA VAL A 334 19.54 -7.67 8.91
C VAL A 334 20.72 -6.99 9.61
N ILE A 335 21.09 -5.77 9.20
CA ILE A 335 22.18 -5.03 9.87
C ILE A 335 21.82 -4.75 11.33
N CYS A 336 20.63 -4.22 11.62
CA CYS A 336 20.20 -3.88 12.96
C CYS A 336 20.06 -5.10 13.89
N LYS A 337 19.69 -6.25 13.34
CA LYS A 337 19.54 -7.50 14.10
C LYS A 337 20.90 -8.14 14.39
N ASP A 338 21.71 -8.35 13.36
CA ASP A 338 22.87 -9.25 13.46
C ASP A 338 24.23 -8.51 13.40
N LEU A 339 24.31 -7.33 12.79
CA LEU A 339 25.58 -6.70 12.40
C LEU A 339 25.81 -5.27 12.93
N LYS A 340 24.89 -4.74 13.76
CA LYS A 340 24.83 -3.30 14.12
C LYS A 340 26.10 -2.76 14.79
N ASN A 341 26.88 -3.63 15.41
CA ASN A 341 28.09 -3.28 16.14
C ASN A 341 29.34 -3.26 15.24
N ILE A 342 29.22 -3.69 13.97
CA ILE A 342 30.32 -3.72 13.01
C ILE A 342 30.39 -2.35 12.32
N PRO A 343 31.51 -1.60 12.42
CA PRO A 343 31.61 -0.24 11.87
C PRO A 343 31.29 -0.16 10.37
N GLU A 344 31.82 -1.07 9.56
CA GLU A 344 31.59 -1.13 8.11
C GLU A 344 30.09 -1.34 7.77
N CYS A 345 29.40 -2.22 8.51
CA CYS A 345 27.96 -2.45 8.33
C CYS A 345 27.13 -1.26 8.79
N ARG A 346 27.58 -0.54 9.81
CA ARG A 346 26.94 0.68 10.30
C ARG A 346 27.05 1.83 9.30
N GLU A 347 28.22 2.02 8.68
CA GLU A 347 28.39 2.98 7.59
C GLU A 347 27.50 2.64 6.40
N LEU A 348 27.44 1.35 6.04
CA LEU A 348 26.54 0.84 5.01
C LEU A 348 25.07 1.16 5.34
N TYR A 349 24.63 0.94 6.59
CA TYR A 349 23.29 1.29 7.04
C TYR A 349 22.97 2.78 6.83
N LEU A 350 23.91 3.67 7.15
CA LEU A 350 23.71 5.12 6.95
C LEU A 350 23.54 5.46 5.46
N LYS A 351 24.32 4.83 4.57
CA LYS A 351 24.16 4.97 3.11
C LYS A 351 22.77 4.49 2.66
N ILE A 352 22.34 3.31 3.11
CA ILE A 352 21.01 2.77 2.80
C ILE A 352 19.90 3.72 3.29
N LYS A 353 20.03 4.24 4.52
CA LYS A 353 19.09 5.21 5.10
C LYS A 353 19.00 6.50 4.28
N GLU A 354 20.10 6.99 3.73
CA GLU A 354 20.08 8.16 2.85
C GLU A 354 19.34 7.84 1.54
N SER A 355 19.55 6.66 0.96
CA SER A 355 18.89 6.23 -0.28
C SER A 355 17.39 6.00 -0.14
N ILE A 356 16.91 5.46 1.00
CA ILE A 356 15.46 5.24 1.20
C ILE A 356 14.68 6.55 1.38
N ASN A 357 15.29 7.55 2.05
CA ASN A 357 14.63 8.81 2.40
C ASN A 357 14.76 9.88 1.32
N THR A 358 15.84 9.84 0.54
CA THR A 358 16.05 10.87 -0.48
C THR A 358 15.31 10.52 -1.75
N ASN A 359 14.77 11.55 -2.40
CA ASN A 359 14.27 11.45 -3.76
C ASN A 359 15.39 11.26 -4.80
N THR A 360 16.61 10.91 -4.37
CA THR A 360 17.75 10.72 -5.26
C THR A 360 17.46 9.58 -6.24
N GLU A 361 17.74 9.83 -7.52
CA GLU A 361 17.51 8.86 -8.60
C GLU A 361 18.49 7.68 -8.56
N LYS A 362 19.52 7.75 -7.70
CA LYS A 362 20.61 6.78 -7.69
C LYS A 362 20.38 5.70 -6.63
N LEU A 363 19.85 4.57 -7.09
CA LEU A 363 19.80 3.34 -6.29
C LEU A 363 21.22 2.79 -6.06
N LEU A 364 21.45 2.21 -4.89
CA LEU A 364 22.74 1.63 -4.51
C LEU A 364 23.00 0.33 -5.28
N ASP A 365 24.27 0.06 -5.59
CA ASP A 365 24.66 -1.18 -6.26
C ASP A 365 24.48 -2.38 -5.31
N LEU A 366 23.61 -3.31 -5.67
CA LEU A 366 23.27 -4.43 -4.80
C LEU A 366 24.47 -5.36 -4.58
N ASN A 367 25.31 -5.56 -5.60
CA ASN A 367 26.49 -6.42 -5.47
C ASN A 367 27.49 -5.84 -4.46
N GLU A 368 27.71 -4.52 -4.45
CA GLU A 368 28.57 -3.87 -3.44
C GLU A 368 28.03 -4.02 -2.02
N ILE A 369 26.71 -3.84 -1.84
CA ILE A 369 26.05 -4.02 -0.54
C ILE A 369 26.24 -5.47 -0.06
N LEU A 370 25.91 -6.45 -0.92
CA LEU A 370 25.92 -7.86 -0.54
C LEU A 370 27.33 -8.38 -0.26
N LEU A 371 28.37 -7.88 -0.94
CA LEU A 371 29.76 -8.23 -0.62
C LEU A 371 30.15 -7.87 0.82
N ILE A 372 29.72 -6.70 1.30
CA ILE A 372 29.97 -6.27 2.69
C ILE A 372 29.19 -7.17 3.66
N LEU A 373 27.90 -7.39 3.40
CA LEU A 373 27.06 -8.20 4.30
C LEU A 373 27.53 -9.67 4.35
N ASN A 374 27.86 -10.25 3.21
CA ASN A 374 28.34 -11.64 3.11
C ASN A 374 29.67 -11.88 3.81
N LYS A 375 30.48 -10.84 4.05
CA LYS A 375 31.73 -10.93 4.82
C LYS A 375 31.48 -11.17 6.31
N TYR A 376 30.32 -10.76 6.84
CA TYR A 376 30.05 -10.71 8.29
C TYR A 376 28.86 -11.54 8.77
N LEU A 377 27.93 -11.89 7.88
CA LEU A 377 26.96 -12.96 8.09
C LEU A 377 27.63 -14.32 7.95
#